data_AF-A0A1W1VAQ7-F1
#
_entry.id   AF-A0A1W1VAQ7-F1
#
_cell.length_a   1.000
_cell.length_b   1.000
_cell.length_c   1.000
_cell.angle_alpha   90.00
_cell.angle_beta   90.00
_cell.angle_gamma   90.00
#
_symmetry.space_group_name_H-M   'P 1'
#
loop_
_entity.id
_entity.type
_entity.pdbx_description
1 polymer ?
#
loop_
_entity_poly.entity_id
_entity_poly.type
_entity_poly.pdbx_seq_one_letter_code
_entity_poly.pdbx_strand_id
1 'polypeptide(L)' 'MQTFLVLYTFVMPSRAFLERRNALWRQLREMPPGTPKFEGALAELCALIGWNRAQVLSGLGLTRADVPEGEREP' A
#
# COMPACT_ATOMS: atom_id res chain seq x y z
N MET A 1 -12.10 18.65 -22.97
CA MET A 1 -10.94 18.58 -22.06
C MET A 1 -11.28 19.38 -20.83
N GLN A 2 -11.61 18.72 -19.72
CA GLN A 2 -11.99 19.37 -18.45
C GLN A 2 -11.02 18.89 -17.37
N THR A 3 -9.91 19.60 -17.29
CA THR A 3 -8.94 19.53 -16.19
C THR A 3 -9.56 20.18 -14.95
N PHE A 4 -9.23 19.66 -13.76
CA PHE A 4 -9.54 20.19 -12.42
C PHE A 4 -10.94 19.93 -11.84
N LEU A 5 -11.18 18.66 -11.47
CA LEU A 5 -12.10 18.30 -10.38
C LEU A 5 -11.36 17.46 -9.31
N VAL A 6 -10.10 17.81 -9.02
CA VAL A 6 -9.37 17.31 -7.85
C VAL A 6 -9.50 18.36 -6.73
N LEU A 7 -10.74 18.71 -6.38
CA LEU A 7 -11.02 19.51 -5.19
C LEU A 7 -10.95 18.59 -3.98
N TYR A 8 -9.74 18.42 -3.47
CA TYR A 8 -9.42 18.68 -2.06
C TYR A 8 -10.44 18.17 -1.03
N THR A 9 -10.71 16.87 -1.00
CA THR A 9 -11.23 16.19 0.20
C THR A 9 -10.12 16.06 1.25
N PHE A 10 -9.41 17.14 1.56
CA PHE A 10 -8.54 17.21 2.75
C PHE A 10 -9.41 17.43 3.98
N VAL A 11 -10.42 16.57 4.14
CA VAL A 11 -11.02 16.32 5.45
C VAL A 11 -9.89 15.66 6.23
N MET A 12 -9.54 16.23 7.39
CA MET A 12 -8.57 15.61 8.31
C MET A 12 -8.89 14.11 8.37
N PRO A 13 -7.94 13.23 7.98
CA PRO A 13 -8.21 11.81 7.96
C PRO A 13 -8.65 11.39 9.37
N SER A 14 -9.73 10.61 9.46
CA SER A 14 -10.24 10.18 10.74
C SER A 14 -9.15 9.42 11.50
N ARG A 15 -9.19 9.48 12.84
CA ARG A 15 -8.24 8.75 13.68
C ARG A 15 -8.17 7.26 13.30
N ALA A 16 -9.32 6.64 13.03
CA ALA A 16 -9.42 5.27 12.58
C ALA A 16 -8.68 5.01 11.25
N PHE A 17 -8.73 5.94 10.30
CA PHE A 17 -7.97 5.85 9.06
C PHE A 17 -6.46 5.87 9.32
N LEU A 18 -6.00 6.81 10.16
CA LEU A 18 -4.58 6.94 10.50
C LEU A 18 -4.07 5.71 11.25
N GLU A 19 -4.86 5.19 12.20
CA GLU A 19 -4.54 3.97 12.95
C GLU A 19 -4.43 2.76 12.01
N ARG A 20 -5.41 2.56 11.11
CA ARG A 20 -5.39 1.46 10.14
C ARG A 20 -4.19 1.55 9.20
N ARG A 21 -3.94 2.73 8.63
CA ARG A 21 -2.77 2.98 7.76
C ARG A 21 -1.46 2.67 8.49
N ASN A 22 -1.30 3.16 9.70
CA ASN A 22 -0.09 2.94 10.49
C ASN A 22 0.09 1.47 10.88
N ALA A 23 -1.00 0.77 11.22
CA ALA A 23 -0.98 -0.66 11.51
C ALA A 23 -0.54 -1.49 10.30
N LEU A 24 -1.02 -1.15 9.10
CA LEU A 24 -0.62 -1.80 7.85
C LEU A 24 0.87 -1.54 7.53
N TRP A 25 1.33 -0.29 7.66
CA TRP A 25 2.75 0.02 7.50
C TRP A 25 3.65 -0.73 8.48
N ARG A 26 3.22 -0.87 9.74
CA ARG A 26 3.97 -1.65 10.75
C ARG A 26 4.04 -3.12 10.34
N GLN A 27 2.90 -3.73 10.00
CA GLN A 27 2.84 -5.13 9.57
C GLN A 27 3.75 -5.40 8.36
N LEU A 28 3.74 -4.52 7.36
CA LEU A 28 4.58 -4.67 6.17
C LEU A 28 6.08 -4.59 6.46
N ARG A 29 6.51 -3.87 7.51
CA ARG A 29 7.92 -3.79 7.92
C ARG A 29 8.36 -4.97 8.81
N GLU A 30 7.43 -5.56 9.54
CA GLU A 30 7.70 -6.69 10.45
C GLU A 30 7.68 -8.04 9.73
N MET A 31 6.96 -8.14 8.60
CA MET A 31 6.81 -9.38 7.86
C MET A 31 7.86 -9.52 6.75
N PRO A 32 8.31 -10.76 6.46
CA PRO A 32 9.15 -11.00 5.31
C PRO A 32 8.39 -10.70 4.01
N PRO A 33 9.02 -9.98 3.06
CA PRO A 33 8.44 -9.71 1.75
C PRO A 33 8.13 -11.01 0.99
N GLY A 34 7.11 -10.96 0.14
CA GLY A 34 6.76 -12.06 -0.77
C GLY A 34 5.93 -13.17 -0.12
N THR A 35 5.59 -13.06 1.17
CA THR A 35 4.64 -13.97 1.80
C THR A 35 3.19 -13.64 1.42
N PRO A 36 2.26 -14.61 1.36
CA PRO A 36 0.85 -14.34 1.09
C PRO A 36 0.23 -13.31 2.04
N LYS A 37 0.69 -13.27 3.29
CA LYS A 37 0.25 -12.31 4.30
C LYS A 37 0.79 -10.90 4.02
N PHE A 38 2.03 -10.78 3.54
CA PHE A 38 2.60 -9.52 3.06
C PHE A 38 1.80 -8.99 1.87
N GLU A 39 1.52 -9.84 0.89
CA GLU A 39 0.73 -9.51 -0.29
C GLU A 39 -0.68 -9.02 0.05
N GLY A 40 -1.35 -9.67 1.01
CA GLY A 40 -2.66 -9.24 1.51
C GLY A 40 -2.61 -7.86 2.17
N ALA A 41 -1.64 -7.62 3.06
CA ALA A 41 -1.48 -6.33 3.72
C ALA A 41 -1.09 -5.21 2.73
N LEU A 42 -0.31 -5.55 1.70
CA LEU A 42 0.10 -4.64 0.63
C LEU A 42 -1.11 -4.19 -0.19
N ALA A 43 -1.95 -5.14 -0.61
CA ALA A 43 -3.18 -4.86 -1.34
C ALA A 43 -4.16 -4.01 -0.51
N GLU A 44 -4.31 -4.32 0.78
CA GLU A 44 -5.16 -3.53 1.69
C GLU A 44 -4.65 -2.10 1.85
N LEU A 45 -3.34 -1.92 2.01
CA LEU A 45 -2.74 -0.59 2.09
C LEU A 45 -2.91 0.19 0.78
N CYS A 46 -2.67 -0.45 -0.37
CA CYS A 46 -2.89 0.14 -1.69
C CYS A 46 -4.32 0.67 -1.85
N ALA A 47 -5.31 -0.15 -1.50
CA ALA A 47 -6.72 0.22 -1.55
C ALA A 47 -7.05 1.36 -0.56
N LEU A 48 -6.41 1.38 0.61
CA LEU A 48 -6.66 2.38 1.65
C LEU A 48 -6.13 3.77 1.29
N ILE A 49 -4.94 3.88 0.71
CA ILE A 49 -4.28 5.17 0.43
C ILE A 49 -4.29 5.54 -1.06
N GLY A 50 -4.84 4.68 -1.92
CA GLY A 50 -4.91 4.88 -3.37
C GLY A 50 -3.55 4.78 -4.08
N TRP A 51 -2.57 4.14 -3.44
CA TRP A 51 -1.24 3.95 -4.04
C TRP A 51 -1.19 2.62 -4.78
N ASN A 52 -0.37 2.56 -5.81
CA ASN A 52 -0.07 1.30 -6.49
C ASN A 52 1.02 0.52 -5.74
N ARG A 53 1.12 -0.78 -6.05
CA ARG A 53 2.11 -1.70 -5.48
C ARG A 53 3.54 -1.11 -5.46
N ALA A 54 3.99 -0.57 -6.59
CA ALA A 54 5.35 -0.08 -6.73
C ALA A 54 5.63 1.13 -5.82
N GLN A 55 4.66 2.03 -5.65
CA GLN A 55 4.77 3.17 -4.73
C GLN A 55 4.86 2.71 -3.27
N VAL A 56 4.05 1.72 -2.88
CA VAL A 56 4.11 1.17 -1.51
C VAL A 56 5.42 0.44 -1.26
N LEU A 57 5.88 -0.40 -2.20
CA LEU A 57 7.18 -1.08 -2.10
C LEU A 57 8.33 -0.08 -1.99
N SER A 58 8.31 0.99 -2.80
CA SER A 58 9.29 2.06 -2.68
C SER A 58 9.25 2.74 -1.31
N GLY A 59 8.08 2.89 -0.70
CA GLY A 59 7.93 3.40 0.68
C GLY A 59 8.44 2.45 1.77
N LEU A 60 8.62 1.17 1.45
CA LEU A 60 9.29 0.18 2.30
C LEU A 60 10.81 0.10 2.05
N GLY A 61 11.33 0.83 1.05
CA GLY A 61 12.71 0.69 0.61
C GLY A 61 12.98 -0.58 -0.21
N LEU A 62 11.91 -1.20 -0.73
CA LEU A 62 11.96 -2.43 -1.52
C LEU A 62 11.71 -2.14 -2.99
N THR A 63 12.31 -2.94 -3.85
CA THR A 63 12.05 -2.94 -5.30
C THR A 63 11.20 -4.14 -5.69
N ARG A 64 10.69 -4.15 -6.92
CA ARG A 64 9.99 -5.33 -7.48
C ARG A 64 10.88 -6.57 -7.54
N ALA A 65 12.21 -6.41 -7.58
CA ALA A 65 13.14 -7.52 -7.57
C ALA A 65 13.26 -8.17 -6.18
N ASP A 66 13.08 -7.38 -5.11
CA ASP A 66 13.12 -7.88 -3.72
C ASP A 66 11.83 -8.61 -3.33
N VAL A 67 10.73 -8.27 -3.99
CA VAL A 67 9.41 -8.87 -3.78
C VAL A 67 8.84 -9.31 -5.12
N PRO A 68 9.36 -10.41 -5.70
CA PRO A 68 8.79 -10.96 -6.91
C PRO A 68 7.30 -11.21 -6.65
N GLU A 69 6.44 -10.67 -7.51
CA GLU A 69 5.04 -11.06 -7.53
C GLU A 69 5.08 -12.56 -7.79
N GLY A 70 4.81 -13.34 -6.73
CA GLY A 70 4.94 -14.80 -6.77
C GLY A 70 4.33 -15.28 -8.07
N GLU A 71 5.11 -16.02 -8.85
CA GLU A 71 4.67 -16.64 -10.09
C GLU A 71 3.25 -17.14 -9.87
N ARG A 72 2.27 -16.50 -10.52
CA ARG A 72 0.97 -17.16 -10.68
C ARG A 72 1.31 -18.39 -11.48
N GLU A 73 1.46 -19.52 -10.79
CA GLU A 73 1.49 -20.81 -11.43
C GLU A 73 0.22 -20.89 -12.29
N PRO A 74 0.35 -21.16 -13.61
CA PRO A 74 -0.72 -21.06 -14.58
C PRO A 74 -1.91 -21.99 -14.31
#